data_AF-A0A8X6IW79-F1
#
_entry.id   AF-A0A8X6IW79-F1
#
_cell.length_a   1.000
_cell.length_b   1.000
_cell.length_c   1.000
_cell.angle_alpha   90.00
_cell.angle_beta   90.00
_cell.angle_gamma   90.00
#
_symmetry.space_group_name_H-M   'P 1'
#
loop_
_entity.id
_entity.type
_entity.pdbx_description
1 polymer ?
#
loop_
_entity_poly.entity_id
_entity_poly.type
_entity_poly.pdbx_seq_one_letter_code
_entity_poly.pdbx_strand_id
1 'polypeptide(L)' 'MFKNCRKEDLRIVAHELGETVAEKVTIVELTEIIKENKYFKENVEFVKDLIQYTIEDSKKAEEDQREQRKT' A
#
# COMPACT_ATOMS: atom_id res chain seq x y z
N MET A 1 -2.20 -10.14 9.10
CA MET A 1 -1.36 -8.95 8.94
C MET A 1 -0.80 -9.00 7.52
N PHE A 2 -0.84 -7.90 6.78
CA PHE A 2 -0.44 -7.86 5.37
C PHE A 2 0.99 -8.42 5.21
N LYS A 3 1.15 -9.58 4.57
CA LYS A 3 2.46 -10.23 4.42
C LYS A 3 3.26 -9.47 3.37
N ASN A 4 4.52 -9.12 3.68
CA ASN A 4 5.46 -8.43 2.79
C ASN A 4 5.10 -6.98 2.41
N CYS A 5 4.22 -6.32 3.16
CA CYS A 5 3.84 -4.93 2.91
C CYS A 5 4.79 -3.97 3.66
N ARG A 6 5.43 -3.04 2.95
CA ARG A 6 6.28 -2.00 3.55
C ARG A 6 5.42 -0.84 4.06
N LYS A 7 6.01 0.01 4.90
CA LYS A 7 5.35 1.25 5.39
C LYS A 7 4.86 2.12 4.21
N GLU A 8 5.68 2.24 3.17
CA GLU A 8 5.35 3.03 1.97
C GLU A 8 4.17 2.43 1.20
N ASP A 9 4.11 1.11 1.02
CA ASP A 9 2.99 0.45 0.34
C ASP A 9 1.66 0.72 1.07
N LEU A 10 1.64 0.60 2.41
CA LEU A 10 0.45 0.94 3.20
C LEU A 10 0.08 2.43 3.10
N ARG A 11 1.08 3.31 2.97
CA ARG A 11 0.84 4.75 2.84
C ARG A 11 0.21 5.08 1.48
N ILE A 12 0.68 4.45 0.42
CA ILE A 12 0.10 4.56 -0.92
C ILE A 12 -1.35 4.07 -0.89
N VAL A 13 -1.59 2.89 -0.33
CA VAL A 13 -2.94 2.32 -0.21
C VAL A 13 -3.87 3.23 0.58
N ALA A 14 -3.41 3.78 1.72
CA ALA A 14 -4.21 4.75 2.47
C ALA A 14 -4.57 5.97 1.61
N HIS A 15 -3.62 6.50 0.85
CA HIS A 15 -3.89 7.59 -0.11
C HIS A 15 -4.90 7.20 -1.21
N GLU A 16 -4.77 6.01 -1.80
CA GLU A 16 -5.69 5.48 -2.82
C GLU A 16 -7.11 5.32 -2.26
N LEU A 17 -7.23 4.96 -0.97
CA LEU A 17 -8.51 4.88 -0.27
C LEU A 17 -9.09 6.26 0.12
N GLY A 18 -8.37 7.34 -0.21
CA GLY A 18 -8.74 8.73 0.11
C GLY A 18 -8.35 9.20 1.51
N GLU A 19 -7.54 8.41 2.24
CA GLU A 19 -7.06 8.77 3.57
C GLU A 19 -5.78 9.61 3.49
N THR A 20 -5.74 10.69 4.28
CA THR A 20 -4.55 11.55 4.37
C THR A 20 -3.68 11.09 5.52
N VAL A 21 -2.52 10.52 5.20
CA VAL A 21 -1.59 9.95 6.19
C VAL A 21 -0.36 10.83 6.40
N ALA A 22 -0.15 11.21 7.66
CA ALA A 22 0.98 12.02 8.08
C ALA A 22 2.31 11.32 7.83
N GLU A 23 3.38 12.07 7.61
CA GLU A 23 4.72 11.51 7.34
C GLU A 23 5.26 10.67 8.52
N LYS A 24 4.94 11.10 9.74
CA LYS A 24 5.36 10.47 11.00
C LYS A 24 4.46 9.30 11.44
N VAL A 25 3.53 8.86 10.60
CA VAL A 25 2.63 7.74 10.94
C VAL A 25 3.40 6.42 11.08
N THR A 26 2.99 5.58 12.02
CA THR A 26 3.57 4.23 12.18
C THR A 26 2.89 3.21 11.26
N ILE A 27 3.52 2.05 11.04
CA ILE A 27 2.92 0.94 10.27
C ILE A 27 1.62 0.45 10.93
N VAL A 28 1.58 0.46 12.26
CA VAL A 28 0.41 0.06 13.05
C VAL A 28 -0.73 1.04 12.81
N GLU A 29 -0.49 2.34 12.95
CA GLU A 29 -1.50 3.37 12.68
C GLU A 29 -1.99 3.35 11.24
N LEU A 30 -1.10 3.16 10.25
CA LEU A 30 -1.51 2.98 8.84
C LEU A 30 -2.45 1.81 8.68
N THR A 31 -2.15 0.69 9.34
CA THR A 31 -2.99 -0.50 9.30
C THR A 31 -4.35 -0.24 9.96
N GLU A 32 -4.39 0.53 11.05
CA GLU A 32 -5.63 0.92 11.71
C GLU A 32 -6.47 1.84 10.84
N ILE A 33 -5.89 2.90 10.26
CA ILE A 33 -6.56 3.82 9.33
C ILE A 33 -7.19 3.05 8.17
N ILE A 34 -6.44 2.14 7.54
CA ILE A 34 -6.95 1.30 6.45
C ILE A 34 -8.12 0.44 6.95
N LYS A 35 -8.03 -0.16 8.13
CA LYS A 35 -9.11 -0.99 8.71
C LYS A 35 -10.35 -0.18 9.09
N GLU A 36 -10.16 1.07 9.50
CA GLU A 36 -11.23 1.96 9.91
C GLU A 36 -11.96 2.58 8.71
N ASN A 37 -11.30 2.66 7.56
CA ASN A 37 -11.84 3.18 6.32
C ASN A 37 -13.06 2.37 5.85
N LYS A 38 -14.05 3.08 5.30
CA LYS A 38 -15.33 2.51 4.84
C LYS A 38 -15.14 1.38 3.81
N TYR A 39 -14.15 1.49 2.92
CA TYR A 39 -13.92 0.48 1.87
C TYR A 39 -13.41 -0.83 2.47
N PHE A 40 -12.62 -0.77 3.54
CA PHE A 40 -12.21 -1.98 4.24
C PHE A 40 -13.38 -2.63 4.97
N LYS A 41 -14.28 -1.84 5.55
CA LYS A 41 -15.48 -2.34 6.25
C LYS A 41 -16.53 -2.90 5.28
N GLU A 42 -16.70 -2.28 4.11
CA GLU A 42 -17.61 -2.76 3.06
C GLU A 42 -17.02 -3.94 2.29
N ASN A 43 -15.75 -3.87 1.91
CA ASN A 43 -15.11 -4.85 1.05
C ASN A 43 -13.64 -5.07 1.43
N VAL A 44 -13.43 -5.95 2.41
CA VAL A 44 -12.10 -6.35 2.88
C VAL A 44 -11.25 -6.97 1.76
N GLU A 45 -11.86 -7.71 0.84
CA GLU A 45 -11.14 -8.37 -0.26
C GLU A 45 -10.58 -7.34 -1.23
N PHE A 46 -11.38 -6.36 -1.63
CA PHE A 46 -10.93 -5.24 -2.47
C PHE A 46 -9.69 -4.55 -1.88
N VAL A 47 -9.68 -4.27 -0.57
CA VAL A 47 -8.52 -3.62 0.05
C VAL A 47 -7.30 -4.53 0.12
N LYS A 48 -7.49 -5.85 0.29
CA LYS A 48 -6.38 -6.81 0.23
C LYS A 48 -5.79 -6.89 -1.18
N ASP A 49 -6.64 -6.93 -2.20
CA ASP A 49 -6.21 -6.92 -3.61
C ASP A 49 -5.49 -5.62 -3.94
N LEU A 50 -5.97 -4.48 -3.44
CA LEU A 50 -5.31 -3.18 -3.63
C LEU A 50 -3.91 -3.15 -3.01
N ILE A 51 -3.75 -3.70 -1.79
CA ILE A 51 -2.45 -3.79 -1.12
C ILE A 51 -1.52 -4.70 -1.91
N GLN A 52 -2.02 -5.85 -2.37
CA GLN A 52 -1.22 -6.78 -3.15
C GLN A 52 -0.80 -6.15 -4.49
N TYR A 53 -1.72 -5.50 -5.19
CA TYR A 53 -1.45 -4.75 -6.42
C TYR A 53 -0.37 -3.69 -6.20
N THR A 54 -0.46 -2.91 -5.12
CA THR A 54 0.55 -1.87 -4.79
C THR A 54 1.93 -2.49 -4.58
N ILE A 55 2.03 -3.62 -3.88
CA ILE A 55 3.31 -4.31 -3.68
C ILE A 55 3.87 -4.85 -5.00
N GLU A 56 3.01 -5.38 -5.87
CA GLU A 56 3.41 -5.88 -7.19
C GLU A 56 3.85 -4.74 -8.11
N ASP A 57 3.15 -3.62 -8.10
CA ASP A 57 3.46 -2.41 -8.88
C ASP A 57 4.80 -1.80 -8.44
N SER A 58 5.03 -1.64 -7.13
CA SER A 58 6.32 -1.22 -6.56
C SER A 58 7.47 -2.11 -7.03
N LYS A 59 7.28 -3.44 -7.02
CA LYS A 59 8.32 -4.38 -7.50
C LYS A 59 8.59 -4.22 -8.98
N LYS A 60 7.54 -4.07 -9.78
CA LYS A 60 7.66 -3.90 -11.24
C LYS A 60 8.41 -2.61 -11.58
N ALA A 61 8.11 -1.52 -10.88
CA ALA A 61 8.82 -0.25 -11.03
C ALA A 61 10.31 -0.36 -10.65
N GLU A 62 10.66 -1.13 -9.62
CA GLU A 62 12.05 -1.44 -9.27
C GLU A 62 12.76 -2.27 -10.37
N GLU A 63 12.04 -3.19 -11.02
CA GLU A 63 12.58 -4.06 -12.07
C GLU A 63 12.83 -3.28 -13.38
N ASP A 64 11.85 -2.48 -13.82
CA ASP A 64 11.96 -1.57 -14.97
C ASP A 64 13.15 -0.59 -14.81
N GLN A 65 13.35 -0.03 -13.61
CA GLN A 65 14.51 0.84 -13.34
C GLN A 65 15.85 0.11 -13.42
N ARG A 66 15.90 -1.19 -13.11
CA ARG A 66 17.13 -1.98 -13.21
C ARG A 66 17.50 -2.30 -14.65
N GLU A 67 16.51 -2.53 -15.51
CA GLU A 67 16.74 -2.78 -16.93
C GLU A 67 17.23 -1.53 -17.66
N GLN A 68 16.67 -0.35 -17.33
CA GLN A 68 17.09 0.92 -17.93
C GLN A 68 18.52 1.35 -17.54
N ARG A 69 19.05 0.91 -16.39
CA ARG A 69 20.45 1.19 -15.98
C ARG A 69 21.48 0.26 -16.60
N LYS A 70 21.04 -0.78 -17.33
CA LYS A 70 21.93 -1.75 -18.00
C LYS A 70 22.13 -1.47 -19.49
N THR A 71 21.49 -0.45 -20.04
CA THR A 71 21.63 0.00 -21.44
C THR A 71 22.45 1.28 -21.49
#